data_AF-A0A2E0IDN4-F1
#
_entry.id   AF-A0A2E0IDN4-F1
#
_cell.length_a   1.000
_cell.length_b   1.000
_cell.length_c   1.000
_cell.angle_alpha   90.00
_cell.angle_beta   90.00
_cell.angle_gamma   90.00
#
_symmetry.space_group_name_H-M   'P 1'
#
loop_
_entity.id
_entity.type
_entity.pdbx_description
1 polymer ?
#
loop_
_entity_poly.entity_id
_entity_poly.type
_entity_poly.pdbx_seq_one_letter_code
_entity_poly.pdbx_strand_id
1 'polypeptide(L)' 'MDESCDCYTCKNFSRSYLHHLDKTKEMLGSTLQTIHNLTFYINLMRNLRVSIETGTLQSFIREFELTWNNSDNPNINI' A
#
# COMPACT_ATOMS: atom_id res chain seq x y z
N MET A 1 -6.28 4.65 -3.81
CA MET A 1 -5.93 4.43 -2.39
C MET A 1 -4.55 4.97 -2.13
N ASP A 2 -3.62 4.68 -3.03
CA ASP A 2 -2.23 5.12 -3.02
C ASP A 2 -1.80 5.42 -4.46
N GLU A 3 -1.14 6.56 -4.70
CA GLU A 3 -0.65 6.99 -6.03
C GLU A 3 0.65 6.28 -6.43
N SER A 4 1.38 5.73 -5.46
CA SER A 4 2.63 5.00 -5.69
C SER A 4 2.43 3.52 -5.98
N CYS A 5 1.19 3.01 -5.80
CA CYS A 5 0.88 1.59 -5.94
C CYS A 5 0.45 1.23 -7.37
N ASP A 6 1.20 0.31 -8.01
CA ASP A 6 0.93 -0.16 -9.37
C ASP A 6 -0.05 -1.35 -9.48
N CYS A 7 -0.85 -1.62 -8.43
CA CYS A 7 -1.79 -2.75 -8.46
C CYS A 7 -2.99 -2.49 -9.38
N TYR A 8 -3.64 -3.56 -9.85
CA TYR A 8 -4.85 -3.47 -10.68
C TYR A 8 -5.92 -2.55 -10.08
N THR A 9 -6.11 -2.61 -8.75
CA THR A 9 -7.09 -1.77 -8.06
C THR A 9 -6.75 -0.27 -8.17
N CYS A 10 -5.51 0.12 -7.88
CA CYS A 10 -5.10 1.53 -7.89
C CYS A 10 -5.04 2.12 -9.31
N LYS A 11 -4.73 1.31 -10.33
CA LYS A 11 -4.69 1.77 -11.73
C LYS A 11 -6.08 1.99 -12.35
N ASN A 12 -7.09 1.25 -11.91
CA ASN A 12 -8.38 1.19 -12.61
C ASN A 12 -9.56 1.78 -11.81
N PHE A 13 -9.41 1.99 -10.49
CA PHE A 13 -10.52 2.42 -9.63
C PHE A 13 -10.14 3.58 -8.74
N SER A 14 -11.06 4.54 -8.61
CA SER A 14 -10.90 5.69 -7.72
C SER A 14 -11.17 5.32 -6.25
N ARG A 15 -10.65 6.14 -5.32
CA ARG A 15 -10.98 6.02 -3.89
C ARG A 15 -12.48 6.15 -3.63
N SER A 16 -13.16 7.06 -4.34
CA SER A 16 -14.60 7.26 -4.20
C SER A 16 -15.41 6.04 -4.63
N TYR A 17 -14.98 5.34 -5.69
CA TYR A 17 -15.64 4.12 -6.15
C TYR A 17 -15.45 2.97 -5.15
N LEU A 18 -14.24 2.78 -4.62
CA LEU A 18 -14.00 1.78 -3.58
C LEU A 18 -14.82 2.04 -2.31
N HIS A 19 -14.91 3.31 -1.89
CA HIS A 19 -15.75 3.70 -0.75
C HIS A 19 -17.24 3.40 -1.00
N HIS A 20 -17.72 3.64 -2.22
CA HIS A 20 -19.07 3.28 -2.61
C HIS A 20 -19.32 1.76 -2.50
N LEU A 21 -18.43 0.93 -3.06
CA LEU A 21 -18.55 -0.54 -3.01
C LEU A 21 -18.57 -1.08 -1.58
N ASP A 22 -17.74 -0.51 -0.71
CA ASP A 22 -17.71 -0.87 0.71
C ASP A 22 -19.04 -0.52 1.40
N LYS A 23 -19.55 0.69 1.15
CA LYS A 23 -20.82 1.17 1.72
C LYS A 23 -22.03 0.38 1.24
N THR A 24 -22.02 -0.09 0.00
CA THR A 24 -23.08 -0.93 -0.57
C THR A 24 -22.93 -2.42 -0.25
N LYS A 25 -21.83 -2.81 0.43
CA LYS A 25 -21.50 -4.21 0.78
C LYS A 25 -21.39 -5.13 -0.44
N GLU A 26 -20.86 -4.59 -1.53
CA GLU A 26 -20.59 -5.35 -2.75
C GLU A 26 -19.33 -6.21 -2.58
N MET A 27 -19.40 -7.49 -2.97
CA MET A 27 -18.28 -8.44 -2.82
C MET A 27 -17.02 -7.96 -3.57
N LEU A 28 -17.21 -7.26 -4.69
CA LEU A 28 -16.12 -6.67 -5.48
C LEU A 28 -15.23 -5.73 -4.63
N GLY A 29 -15.81 -5.02 -3.66
CA GLY A 29 -15.06 -4.15 -2.76
C GLY A 29 -14.00 -4.92 -1.99
N SER A 30 -14.35 -6.07 -1.42
CA SER A 30 -13.43 -6.95 -0.69
C SER A 30 -12.34 -7.55 -1.59
N THR A 31 -12.69 -7.93 -2.82
CA THR A 31 -11.72 -8.45 -3.80
C THR A 31 -10.68 -7.39 -4.17
N LEU A 32 -11.13 -6.18 -4.51
CA LEU A 32 -10.24 -5.08 -4.89
C LEU A 32 -9.34 -4.63 -3.74
N GLN A 33 -9.86 -4.61 -2.50
CA GLN A 33 -9.05 -4.36 -1.30
C GLN A 33 -8.00 -5.44 -1.08
N THR A 34 -8.35 -6.71 -1.27
CA THR A 34 -7.40 -7.84 -1.14
C THR A 34 -6.26 -7.73 -2.14
N ILE A 35 -6.55 -7.38 -3.40
CA ILE A 35 -5.53 -7.17 -4.45
C ILE A 35 -4.54 -6.06 -4.05
N HIS A 36 -5.05 -4.93 -3.56
CA HIS A 36 -4.21 -3.82 -3.11
C HIS A 36 -3.34 -4.22 -1.91
N ASN A 37 -3.96 -4.79 -0.88
CA ASN A 37 -3.27 -5.18 0.36
C ASN A 37 -2.16 -6.20 0.08
N LEU A 38 -2.45 -7.23 -0.70
CA LEU A 38 -1.45 -8.25 -1.01
C LEU A 38 -0.28 -7.67 -1.80
N THR A 39 -0.55 -6.79 -2.77
CA THR A 39 0.49 -6.12 -3.55
C THR A 39 1.39 -5.27 -2.65
N PHE A 40 0.79 -4.50 -1.74
CA PHE A 40 1.51 -3.69 -0.75
C PHE A 40 2.43 -4.57 0.11
N TYR A 41 1.93 -5.65 0.70
CA TYR A 41 2.73 -6.54 1.55
C TYR A 41 3.88 -7.21 0.78
N ILE A 42 3.64 -7.63 -0.46
CA ILE A 42 4.70 -8.21 -1.30
C ILE A 42 5.81 -7.20 -1.57
N ASN A 43 5.45 -5.94 -1.88
CA ASN A 43 6.42 -4.87 -2.10
C ASN A 43 7.19 -4.53 -0.83
N LEU A 44 6.50 -4.41 0.30
CA LEU A 44 7.11 -4.17 1.61
C LEU A 44 8.17 -5.22 1.93
N MET A 45 7.81 -6.50 1.78
CA MET A 45 8.73 -7.60 2.08
C MET A 45 9.88 -7.68 1.07
N ARG A 46 9.66 -7.26 -0.19
CA ARG A 46 10.74 -7.16 -1.19
C ARG A 46 11.75 -6.09 -0.77
N ASN A 47 11.31 -4.90 -0.45
CA ASN A 47 12.20 -3.80 -0.08
C ASN A 47 12.93 -4.08 1.23
N LEU A 48 12.26 -4.72 2.19
CA LEU A 48 12.89 -5.19 3.41
C LEU A 48 14.06 -6.14 3.11
N ARG A 49 13.85 -7.15 2.24
CA ARG A 49 14.93 -8.08 1.83
C ARG A 49 16.09 -7.34 1.15
N VAL A 50 15.80 -6.44 0.21
CA VAL A 50 16.83 -5.63 -0.46
C VAL A 50 17.62 -4.81 0.55
N SER A 51 16.96 -4.16 1.51
CA SER A 51 17.64 -3.33 2.52
C SER A 51 18.57 -4.13 3.45
N ILE A 52 18.23 -5.40 3.70
CA ILE A 52 19.10 -6.31 4.45
C ILE A 52 20.32 -6.67 3.62
N GLU A 53 20.13 -7.04 2.35
CA GLU A 53 21.20 -7.41 1.41
C GLU A 53 22.18 -6.24 1.16
N THR A 54 21.68 -5.00 1.10
CA THR A 54 22.49 -3.80 0.86
C THR A 54 23.02 -3.13 2.14
N GLY A 55 22.69 -3.66 3.33
CA GLY A 55 23.10 -3.09 4.61
C GLY A 55 22.45 -1.73 4.94
N THR A 56 21.33 -1.39 4.29
CA THR A 56 20.61 -0.11 4.44
C THR A 56 19.32 -0.24 5.28
N LEU A 57 19.11 -1.38 5.95
CA LEU A 57 17.91 -1.67 6.75
C LEU A 57 17.53 -0.55 7.73
N GLN A 58 18.50 0.06 8.43
CA GLN A 58 18.20 1.09 9.42
C GLN A 58 17.65 2.38 8.79
N SER A 59 18.16 2.75 7.61
CA SER A 59 17.62 3.89 6.86
C SER A 59 16.19 3.58 6.39
N PHE A 60 15.96 2.37 5.87
CA PHE A 60 14.64 1.91 5.44
C PHE A 60 13.62 1.97 6.59
N ILE A 61 13.95 1.45 7.78
CA ILE A 61 13.07 1.50 8.97
C ILE A 61 12.75 2.95 9.35
N ARG A 62 13.76 3.82 9.41
CA ARG A 62 13.57 5.23 9.78
C ARG A 62 12.63 5.94 8.80
N GLU A 63 12.82 5.74 7.49
CA GLU A 63 11.93 6.30 6.48
C GLU A 63 10.50 5.76 6.64
N PHE A 64 10.37 4.45 6.84
CA PHE A 64 9.09 3.79 7.05
C PHE A 64 8.34 4.36 8.27
N GLU A 65 9.01 4.52 9.41
CA GLU A 65 8.43 5.09 10.64
C GLU A 65 7.95 6.54 10.47
N LEU A 66 8.70 7.35 9.71
CA LEU A 66 8.33 8.74 9.42
C LEU A 66 7.03 8.82 8.61
N THR A 67 6.84 7.91 7.66
CA THR A 67 5.59 7.83 6.87
C THR A 67 4.45 7.16 7.63
N TRP A 68 4.71 6.10 8.41
CA TRP A 68 3.66 5.33 9.10
C TRP A 68 2.93 6.15 10.17
N ASN A 69 3.66 6.97 10.92
CA ASN A 69 3.10 7.79 11.99
C ASN A 69 2.53 9.12 11.51
N ASN A 70 2.48 9.36 10.20
CA ASN A 70 1.95 10.60 9.64
C ASN A 70 0.51 10.42 9.13
N SER A 71 -0.45 10.96 9.88
CA SER A 71 -1.87 10.94 9.52
C SER A 71 -2.19 11.72 8.24
N ASP A 72 -1.32 12.65 7.84
CA ASP A 72 -1.56 13.58 6.74
C ASP A 72 -1.12 13.01 5.38
N ASN A 73 -0.20 12.03 5.38
CA ASN A 73 0.20 11.29 4.19
C ASN A 73 0.43 9.81 4.49
N PRO A 74 -0.63 8.99 4.51
CA PRO A 74 -0.55 7.57 4.84
C PRO A 74 0.08 6.71 3.73
N ASN A 75 0.46 7.31 2.59
CA ASN A 75 1.02 6.56 1.47
C ASN A 75 2.52 6.37 1.69
N ILE A 76 2.89 5.17 2.13
CA ILE A 76 4.27 4.75 2.24
C ILE A 76 4.75 4.45 0.82
N ASN A 77 5.66 5.27 0.30
CA ASN A 77 6.30 5.03 -0.99
C ASN A 77 7.24 3.81 -0.87
N ILE A 78 6.71 2.62 -1.15
CA ILE A 78 7.43 1.34 -1.16
C ILE A 78 7.65 0.89 -2.61
#